data_AF-A0AAD7PLB2-F1
#
_entry.id   AF-A0AAD7PLB2-F1
#
_cell.length_a   1.000
_cell.length_b   1.000
_cell.length_c   1.000
_cell.angle_alpha   90.00
_cell.angle_beta   90.00
_cell.angle_gamma   90.00
#
_symmetry.space_group_name_H-M   'P 1'
#
loop_
_entity.id
_entity.type
_entity.pdbx_description
1 polymer ?
#
loop_
_entity_poly.entity_id
_entity_poly.type
_entity_poly.pdbx_seq_one_letter_code
_entity_poly.pdbx_strand_id
1 'polypeptide(L)'
;MDFIEGLHKSEGTCNVEAVDQSLATHEDALRLLKFYLGRAQNRMKLLVDKHRTDKVFQIGDSVYLKLQPYRQTTMATRANMKLSFILFRPYPIVKKVGHVAYELLLPLTAKIHPVLHVSQLKAAIGDKVAQTVLPDCYEEGLVTLEPITVLEKCTIKRGNKLVMQVLVKWSTPYTEDAIWEDWQSLQQRFPSFHP
;
A
#
# COMPACT_ATOMS: atom_id res chain seq x y z
N MET A 1 -26.92 12.98 36.75
CA MET A 1 -25.78 12.42 37.51
C MET A 1 -24.54 13.05 36.92
N ASP A 2 -24.35 14.28 37.36
CA ASP A 2 -23.39 15.24 36.88
C ASP A 2 -22.08 15.04 37.66
N PHE A 3 -21.04 14.65 36.94
CA PHE A 3 -19.68 14.59 37.45
C PHE A 3 -18.78 15.06 36.31
N ILE A 4 -18.57 16.38 36.23
CA ILE A 4 -17.40 17.14 35.75
C ILE A 4 -17.88 18.62 35.67
N GLU A 5 -18.26 19.19 36.80
CA GLU A 5 -18.25 20.65 37.02
C GLU A 5 -17.25 20.89 38.14
N GLY A 6 -16.14 21.58 37.85
CA GLY A 6 -15.20 21.97 38.91
C GLY A 6 -13.71 21.88 38.61
N LEU A 7 -13.26 21.98 37.36
CA LEU A 7 -11.89 22.45 37.12
C LEU A 7 -11.90 23.98 37.15
N HIS A 8 -11.89 24.51 38.36
CA HIS A 8 -11.65 25.92 38.65
C HIS A 8 -10.30 26.29 38.03
N LYS A 9 -10.33 27.04 36.93
CA LYS A 9 -9.12 27.65 36.36
C LYS A 9 -8.68 28.69 37.37
N SER A 10 -7.81 28.32 38.31
CA SER A 10 -7.18 29.29 39.20
C SER A 10 -6.41 30.24 38.29
N GLU A 11 -6.87 31.49 38.19
CA GLU A 11 -6.06 32.58 37.67
C GLU A 11 -4.81 32.64 38.56
N GLY A 12 -3.73 32.04 38.06
CA GLY A 12 -2.45 32.11 38.73
C GLY A 12 -1.95 33.53 38.57
N THR A 13 -2.26 34.40 39.52
CA THR A 13 -1.56 35.68 39.68
C THR A 13 -0.18 35.36 40.24
N CYS A 14 0.72 34.88 39.39
CA CYS A 14 2.08 34.64 39.83
C CYS A 14 2.75 36.00 40.06
N ASN A 15 3.41 36.17 41.20
CA ASN A 15 3.90 37.45 41.71
C ASN A 15 5.06 38.06 40.88
N VAL A 16 5.30 37.54 39.67
CA VAL A 16 6.41 37.86 38.78
C VAL A 16 5.86 38.00 37.37
N GLU A 17 5.76 39.24 36.90
CA GLU A 17 5.21 39.62 35.59
C GLU A 17 5.85 38.87 34.40
N ALA A 18 7.13 38.50 34.53
CA ALA A 18 7.85 37.71 33.52
C ALA A 18 7.28 36.29 33.35
N VAL A 19 6.73 35.68 34.41
CA VAL A 19 6.15 34.33 34.35
C VAL A 19 4.77 34.38 33.69
N ASP A 20 3.95 35.39 33.99
CA ASP A 20 2.66 35.61 33.32
C ASP A 20 2.84 35.86 31.82
N GLN A 21 3.83 36.68 31.42
CA GLN A 21 4.18 36.90 30.01
C GLN A 21 4.65 35.60 29.32
N SER A 22 5.44 34.78 30.01
CA SER A 22 5.87 33.47 29.48
C SER A 22 4.72 32.49 29.32
N LEU A 23 3.74 32.50 30.23
CA LEU A 23 2.55 31.63 30.13
C LEU A 23 1.63 32.10 29.00
N ALA A 24 1.40 33.41 28.87
CA ALA A 24 0.60 33.98 27.79
C ALA A 24 1.18 33.68 26.40
N THR A 25 2.49 33.88 26.22
CA THR A 25 3.18 33.56 24.95
C THR A 25 3.12 32.07 24.62
N HIS A 26 3.24 31.20 25.62
CA HIS A 26 3.11 29.76 25.43
C HIS A 26 1.68 29.35 25.05
N GLU A 27 0.65 29.93 25.69
CA GLU A 27 -0.75 29.70 25.32
C GLU A 27 -1.03 30.14 23.87
N ASP A 28 -0.51 31.29 23.46
CA ASP A 28 -0.67 31.80 22.10
C ASP A 28 0.05 30.93 21.07
N ALA A 29 1.26 30.46 21.38
CA ALA A 29 1.98 29.48 20.54
C ALA A 29 1.19 28.17 20.39
N LEU A 30 0.61 27.65 21.49
CA LEU A 30 -0.22 26.45 21.44
C LEU A 30 -1.50 26.63 20.62
N ARG A 31 -2.17 27.79 20.72
CA ARG A 31 -3.34 28.12 19.90
C ARG A 31 -2.97 28.13 18.42
N LEU A 32 -1.85 28.77 18.08
CA LEU A 32 -1.34 28.82 16.71
C LEU A 32 -1.01 27.44 16.16
N LEU A 33 -0.35 26.59 16.95
CA LEU A 33 -0.01 25.22 16.56
C LEU A 33 -1.26 24.38 16.28
N LYS A 34 -2.25 24.44 17.18
CA LYS A 34 -3.54 23.74 17.01
C LYS A 34 -4.27 24.20 15.75
N PHE A 35 -4.25 25.50 15.45
CA PHE A 35 -4.85 26.05 14.24
C PHE A 35 -4.20 25.47 12.97
N TYR A 36 -2.86 25.47 12.89
CA TYR A 36 -2.15 24.93 11.73
C TYR A 36 -2.28 23.41 11.59
N LEU A 37 -2.27 22.67 12.70
CA LEU A 37 -2.52 21.23 12.69
C LEU A 37 -3.92 20.91 12.16
N GLY A 38 -4.95 21.62 12.63
CA GLY A 38 -6.31 21.48 12.12
C GLY A 38 -6.40 21.79 10.63
N ARG A 39 -5.72 22.85 10.17
CA ARG A 39 -5.65 23.20 8.73
C ARG A 39 -4.96 22.12 7.90
N ALA A 40 -3.87 21.54 8.39
CA ALA A 40 -3.16 20.46 7.71
C ALA A 40 -4.01 19.20 7.60
N GLN A 41 -4.69 18.81 8.68
CA GLN A 41 -5.63 17.68 8.70
C GLN A 41 -6.79 17.89 7.72
N ASN A 42 -7.38 19.09 7.71
CA ASN A 42 -8.45 19.43 6.78
C ASN A 42 -7.99 19.36 5.32
N ARG A 43 -6.79 19.87 5.00
CA ARG A 43 -6.22 19.76 3.65
C ARG A 43 -6.02 18.31 3.24
N MET A 44 -5.51 17.46 4.13
CA MET A 44 -5.33 16.04 3.87
C MET A 44 -6.66 15.34 3.62
N LYS A 45 -7.68 15.64 4.44
CA LYS A 45 -9.04 15.12 4.26
C LYS A 45 -9.62 15.50 2.89
N LEU A 46 -9.57 16.78 2.52
CA LEU A 46 -10.08 17.25 1.23
C LEU A 46 -9.40 16.56 0.04
N LEU A 47 -8.08 16.38 0.08
CA LEU A 47 -7.34 15.70 -0.98
C LEU A 47 -7.70 14.22 -1.08
N VAL A 48 -7.85 13.54 0.06
CA VAL A 48 -8.21 12.11 0.10
C VAL A 48 -9.64 11.89 -0.36
N ASP A 49 -10.59 12.69 0.12
CA ASP A 49 -12.00 12.53 -0.17
C ASP A 49 -12.33 12.91 -1.63
N LYS A 50 -11.55 13.78 -2.28
CA LYS A 50 -11.71 14.15 -3.71
C LYS A 50 -11.76 12.94 -4.65
N HIS A 51 -11.04 11.87 -4.33
CA HIS A 51 -10.95 10.66 -5.17
C HIS A 51 -11.68 9.45 -4.57
N ARG A 52 -12.35 9.60 -3.42
CA ARG A 52 -13.17 8.54 -2.85
C ARG A 52 -14.50 8.48 -3.60
N THR A 53 -14.81 7.29 -4.09
CA THR A 53 -16.12 6.96 -4.66
C THR A 53 -16.73 5.85 -3.84
N ASP A 54 -18.01 6.00 -3.49
CA ASP A 54 -18.76 4.95 -2.85
C ASP A 54 -18.99 3.82 -3.86
N LYS A 55 -18.44 2.65 -3.53
CA LYS A 55 -18.60 1.44 -4.33
C LYS A 55 -19.57 0.54 -3.61
N VAL A 56 -20.57 0.05 -4.34
CA VAL A 56 -21.54 -0.91 -3.82
C VAL A 56 -21.53 -2.09 -4.77
N PHE A 57 -21.49 -3.29 -4.18
CA PHE A 57 -21.55 -4.55 -4.93
C PHE A 57 -22.72 -5.38 -4.41
N GLN A 58 -23.23 -6.25 -5.28
CA GLN A 58 -24.28 -7.20 -4.96
C GLN A 58 -23.73 -8.61 -4.78
N ILE A 59 -24.52 -9.47 -4.14
CA ILE A 59 -24.19 -10.90 -4.03
C ILE A 59 -24.24 -11.51 -5.43
N GLY A 60 -23.22 -12.27 -5.80
CA GLY A 60 -23.06 -12.84 -7.14
C GLY A 60 -22.24 -11.98 -8.11
N ASP A 61 -21.96 -10.72 -7.79
CA ASP A 61 -21.07 -9.89 -8.61
C ASP A 61 -19.65 -10.48 -8.62
N SER A 62 -19.05 -10.53 -9.80
CA SER A 62 -17.65 -10.90 -9.97
C SER A 62 -16.75 -9.69 -9.71
N VAL A 63 -15.84 -9.81 -8.76
CA VAL A 63 -14.91 -8.74 -8.39
C VAL A 63 -13.46 -9.20 -8.43
N TYR A 64 -12.60 -8.37 -9.00
CA TYR A 64 -11.15 -8.51 -8.88
C TYR A 64 -10.70 -8.08 -7.49
N LEU A 65 -9.79 -8.88 -6.92
CA LEU A 65 -9.15 -8.57 -5.65
C LEU A 65 -7.83 -7.82 -5.91
N LYS A 66 -7.71 -6.60 -5.38
CA LYS A 66 -6.45 -5.85 -5.32
C LYS A 66 -5.63 -6.32 -4.13
N LEU A 67 -4.45 -6.89 -4.37
CA LEU A 67 -3.44 -7.06 -3.32
C LEU A 67 -2.13 -6.38 -3.71
N GLN A 68 -1.42 -5.96 -2.67
CA GLN A 68 -0.01 -5.61 -2.75
C GLN A 68 0.75 -6.73 -2.04
N PRO A 69 1.37 -7.67 -2.77
CA PRO A 69 2.04 -8.82 -2.15
C PRO A 69 3.18 -8.43 -1.18
N TYR A 70 3.73 -7.22 -1.31
CA TYR A 70 4.97 -6.77 -0.66
C TYR A 70 4.81 -6.07 0.72
N ARG A 71 3.66 -6.10 1.39
CA ARG A 71 3.52 -5.42 2.72
C ARG A 71 4.11 -6.23 3.90
N GLN A 72 5.33 -6.76 3.74
CA GLN A 72 6.23 -7.13 4.84
C GLN A 72 7.63 -6.53 4.60
N THR A 73 8.17 -5.88 5.64
CA THR A 73 9.16 -4.80 5.57
C THR A 73 10.63 -5.24 5.53
N THR A 74 10.94 -6.53 5.36
CA THR A 74 12.31 -7.03 5.56
C THR A 74 13.12 -7.30 4.29
N MET A 75 12.61 -7.06 3.07
CA MET A 75 13.39 -7.35 1.86
C MET A 75 13.39 -6.27 0.80
N ALA A 76 14.55 -5.60 0.65
CA ALA A 76 15.08 -4.96 -0.56
C ALA A 76 14.11 -4.31 -1.57
N THR A 77 14.28 -2.99 -1.74
CA THR A 77 13.68 -2.14 -2.76
C THR A 77 13.87 -2.69 -4.19
N ARG A 78 12.85 -3.32 -4.76
CA ARG A 78 12.77 -3.56 -6.22
C ARG A 78 12.36 -2.26 -6.92
N ALA A 79 12.93 -1.98 -8.10
CA ALA A 79 12.83 -0.68 -8.75
C ALA A 79 11.38 -0.19 -8.98
N ASN A 80 10.40 -1.05 -9.26
CA ASN A 80 9.00 -0.61 -9.43
C ASN A 80 7.92 -1.68 -9.13
N MET A 81 8.05 -2.47 -8.06
CA MET A 81 6.88 -3.23 -7.52
C MET A 81 6.01 -2.39 -6.57
N LYS A 82 6.51 -1.22 -6.15
CA LYS A 82 5.87 -0.32 -5.18
C LYS A 82 4.59 0.35 -5.70
N LEU A 83 4.42 0.43 -7.03
CA LEU A 83 3.40 1.29 -7.67
C LEU A 83 2.25 0.54 -8.34
N SER A 84 2.37 -0.76 -8.62
CA SER A 84 1.29 -1.53 -9.26
C SER A 84 0.54 -2.39 -8.23
N PHE A 85 -0.77 -2.17 -8.13
CA PHE A 85 -1.66 -3.14 -7.50
C PHE A 85 -1.83 -4.32 -8.43
N ILE A 86 -1.73 -5.52 -7.87
CA ILE A 86 -2.05 -6.73 -8.61
C ILE A 86 -3.54 -7.03 -8.46
N LEU A 87 -4.22 -7.23 -9.59
CA LEU A 87 -5.61 -7.68 -9.65
C LEU A 87 -5.63 -9.20 -9.83
N PHE A 88 -6.00 -9.90 -8.76
CA PHE A 88 -6.20 -11.34 -8.77
C PHE A 88 -7.55 -11.68 -9.37
N ARG A 89 -7.63 -12.89 -9.95
CA ARG A 89 -8.79 -13.49 -10.64
C ARG A 89 -10.15 -13.01 -10.08
N PRO A 90 -11.18 -12.82 -10.92
CA PRO A 90 -12.49 -12.44 -10.41
C PRO A 90 -13.02 -13.52 -9.47
N TYR A 91 -13.39 -13.11 -8.26
CA TYR A 91 -14.08 -13.94 -7.27
C TYR A 91 -15.52 -13.47 -7.14
N PRO A 92 -16.50 -14.37 -7.08
CA PRO A 92 -17.88 -13.99 -6.81
C PRO A 92 -18.02 -13.57 -5.33
N ILE A 93 -18.83 -12.54 -5.10
CA ILE A 93 -19.23 -12.16 -3.75
C ILE A 93 -20.27 -13.15 -3.23
N VAL A 94 -19.97 -13.80 -2.11
CA VAL A 94 -20.84 -14.78 -1.45
C VAL A 94 -21.82 -14.07 -0.52
N LYS A 95 -21.34 -13.09 0.24
CA LYS A 95 -22.13 -12.42 1.27
C LYS A 95 -21.68 -10.98 1.47
N LYS A 96 -22.64 -10.12 1.78
CA LYS A 96 -22.38 -8.77 2.27
C LYS A 96 -22.32 -8.80 3.80
N VAL A 97 -21.13 -8.62 4.37
CA VAL A 97 -20.91 -8.65 5.83
C VAL A 97 -21.27 -7.30 6.46
N GLY A 98 -21.07 -6.20 5.73
CA GLY A 98 -21.45 -4.86 6.16
C GLY A 98 -21.53 -3.88 5.00
N HIS A 99 -21.65 -2.59 5.31
CA HIS A 99 -21.71 -1.54 4.28
C HIS A 99 -20.45 -1.52 3.40
N VAL A 100 -19.29 -1.80 4.00
CA VAL A 100 -17.97 -1.64 3.37
C VAL A 100 -17.17 -2.94 3.31
N ALA A 101 -17.75 -4.07 3.73
CA ALA A 101 -17.07 -5.36 3.80
C ALA A 101 -17.89 -6.46 3.13
N TYR A 102 -17.23 -7.21 2.23
CA TYR A 102 -17.83 -8.29 1.46
C TYR A 102 -17.00 -9.56 1.62
N GLU A 103 -17.69 -10.69 1.67
CA GLU A 103 -17.10 -12.02 1.71
C GLU A 103 -16.99 -12.56 0.28
N LEU A 104 -15.78 -12.91 -0.12
CA LEU A 104 -15.48 -13.48 -1.44
C LEU A 104 -15.37 -15.00 -1.36
N LEU A 105 -15.73 -15.69 -2.44
CA LEU A 105 -15.47 -17.12 -2.60
C LEU A 105 -13.99 -17.35 -2.95
N LEU A 106 -13.12 -17.29 -1.95
CA LEU A 106 -11.70 -17.62 -2.11
C LEU A 106 -11.47 -19.13 -2.05
N PRO A 107 -10.43 -19.65 -2.73
CA PRO A 107 -10.04 -21.05 -2.57
C PRO A 107 -9.54 -21.31 -1.14
N LEU A 108 -9.72 -22.53 -0.64
CA LEU A 108 -9.26 -22.94 0.70
C LEU A 108 -7.74 -22.86 0.87
N THR A 109 -6.98 -22.82 -0.23
CA THR A 109 -5.53 -22.62 -0.23
C THR A 109 -5.13 -21.17 0.03
N ALA A 110 -6.06 -20.21 -0.05
CA ALA A 110 -5.78 -18.81 0.18
C ALA A 110 -5.49 -18.55 1.67
N LYS A 111 -4.27 -18.08 1.99
CA LYS A 111 -3.88 -17.65 3.34
C LYS A 111 -4.48 -16.28 3.75
N ILE A 112 -5.47 -15.76 3.01
CA ILE A 112 -6.08 -14.44 3.21
C ILE A 112 -7.51 -14.65 3.71
N HIS A 113 -7.93 -13.83 4.67
CA HIS A 113 -9.29 -13.87 5.19
C HIS A 113 -10.31 -13.52 4.06
N PRO A 114 -11.41 -14.29 3.89
CA PRO A 114 -12.35 -14.12 2.77
C PRO A 114 -13.16 -12.81 2.85
N VAL A 115 -13.27 -12.21 4.04
CA VAL A 115 -13.94 -10.92 4.24
C VAL A 115 -12.97 -9.77 3.97
N LEU A 116 -13.27 -8.96 2.96
CA LEU A 116 -12.41 -7.89 2.47
C LEU A 116 -13.17 -6.56 2.37
N HIS A 117 -12.42 -5.47 2.57
CA HIS A 117 -12.96 -4.12 2.48
C HIS A 117 -13.16 -3.70 1.01
N VAL A 118 -14.21 -2.92 0.73
CA VAL A 118 -14.63 -2.51 -0.62
C VAL A 118 -13.53 -1.81 -1.44
N SER A 119 -12.57 -1.17 -0.78
CA SER A 119 -11.43 -0.50 -1.42
C SER A 119 -10.47 -1.47 -2.10
N GLN A 120 -10.39 -2.71 -1.61
CA GLN A 120 -9.59 -3.78 -2.19
C GLN A 120 -10.33 -4.49 -3.33
N LEU A 121 -11.57 -4.12 -3.62
CA LEU A 121 -12.38 -4.74 -4.67
C LEU A 121 -12.47 -3.83 -5.89
N LYS A 122 -12.46 -4.44 -7.07
CA LYS A 122 -12.72 -3.77 -8.35
C LYS A 122 -13.70 -4.61 -9.15
N ALA A 123 -14.80 -3.99 -9.62
CA ALA A 123 -15.78 -4.66 -10.47
C ALA A 123 -15.11 -5.34 -11.67
N ALA A 124 -15.46 -6.59 -11.94
CA ALA A 124 -15.01 -7.28 -13.14
C ALA A 124 -15.95 -6.95 -14.31
N ILE A 125 -15.60 -5.89 -15.07
CA ILE A 125 -16.36 -5.47 -16.26
C ILE A 125 -15.59 -5.94 -17.50
N GLY A 126 -16.10 -6.99 -18.15
CA GLY A 126 -15.56 -7.59 -19.38
C GLY A 126 -14.82 -8.92 -19.20
N ASP A 127 -14.72 -9.71 -20.28
CA ASP A 127 -14.15 -11.07 -20.34
C ASP A 127 -12.61 -11.14 -20.23
N LYS A 128 -11.95 -10.03 -19.90
CA LYS A 128 -10.50 -10.02 -19.71
C LYS A 128 -10.16 -10.67 -18.38
N VAL A 129 -10.11 -12.00 -18.35
CA VAL A 129 -9.66 -12.78 -17.20
C VAL A 129 -8.22 -12.35 -16.88
N ALA A 130 -8.03 -11.51 -15.86
CA ALA A 130 -6.71 -11.37 -15.26
C ALA A 130 -6.38 -12.72 -14.61
N GLN A 131 -5.66 -13.58 -15.33
CA GLN A 131 -5.39 -14.98 -14.99
C GLN A 131 -4.30 -15.10 -13.91
N THR A 132 -4.44 -14.38 -12.80
CA THR A 132 -3.50 -14.53 -11.70
C THR A 132 -4.15 -15.28 -10.56
N VAL A 133 -3.70 -16.53 -10.44
CA VAL A 133 -3.94 -17.39 -9.29
C VAL A 133 -3.26 -16.71 -8.10
N LEU A 134 -3.91 -16.75 -6.94
CA LEU A 134 -3.26 -16.35 -5.70
C LEU A 134 -2.00 -17.21 -5.52
N PRO A 135 -0.81 -16.64 -5.27
CA PRO A 135 0.39 -17.45 -5.07
C PRO A 135 0.15 -18.42 -3.91
N ASP A 136 0.43 -19.70 -4.14
CA ASP A 136 0.30 -20.75 -3.10
C ASP A 136 1.24 -20.53 -1.91
N CYS A 137 2.26 -19.68 -2.10
CA CYS A 137 3.30 -19.37 -1.14
C CYS A 137 3.19 -17.92 -0.63
N TYR A 138 2.34 -17.71 0.39
CA TYR A 138 2.57 -16.68 1.41
C TYR A 138 3.15 -17.35 2.66
N GLU A 139 4.26 -18.06 2.49
CA GLU A 139 5.16 -18.37 3.61
C GLU A 139 5.90 -17.05 3.86
N GLU A 140 5.55 -16.32 4.91
CA GLU A 140 6.31 -15.16 5.40
C GLU A 140 6.53 -14.01 4.39
N GLY A 141 5.50 -13.57 3.66
CA GLY A 141 5.48 -12.29 2.93
C GLY A 141 6.62 -12.04 1.91
N LEU A 142 7.34 -13.10 1.53
CA LEU A 142 8.40 -13.07 0.56
C LEU A 142 7.97 -13.88 -0.66
N VAL A 143 7.36 -13.18 -1.62
CA VAL A 143 7.31 -13.69 -2.98
C VAL A 143 8.74 -13.61 -3.52
N THR A 144 9.50 -14.68 -3.34
CA THR A 144 10.84 -14.82 -3.92
C THR A 144 10.70 -15.05 -5.42
N LEU A 145 10.61 -13.96 -6.18
CA LEU A 145 10.61 -14.03 -7.64
C LEU A 145 11.99 -14.49 -8.10
N GLU A 146 12.03 -15.66 -8.73
CA GLU A 146 13.23 -16.21 -9.36
C GLU A 146 13.30 -15.78 -10.84
N PRO A 147 14.50 -15.47 -11.38
CA PRO A 147 14.69 -15.22 -12.80
C PRO A 147 14.55 -16.53 -13.60
N ILE A 148 13.70 -16.55 -14.64
CA ILE A 148 13.52 -17.72 -15.52
C ILE A 148 14.43 -17.64 -16.73
N THR A 149 14.35 -16.54 -17.50
CA THR A 149 15.12 -16.39 -18.75
C THR A 149 15.53 -14.95 -18.99
N VAL A 150 16.65 -14.76 -19.70
CA VAL A 150 17.05 -13.47 -20.26
C VAL A 150 16.50 -13.35 -21.68
N LEU A 151 15.65 -12.36 -21.91
CA LEU A 151 15.03 -12.11 -23.22
C LEU A 151 15.94 -11.24 -24.11
N GLU A 152 16.58 -10.23 -23.52
CA GLU A 152 17.37 -9.25 -24.27
C GLU A 152 18.55 -8.75 -23.43
N LYS A 153 19.60 -8.26 -24.10
CA LYS A 153 20.80 -7.72 -23.46
C LYS A 153 21.14 -6.40 -24.13
N CYS A 154 21.38 -5.35 -23.35
CA CYS A 154 21.83 -4.06 -23.88
C CYS A 154 22.91 -3.45 -22.99
N THR A 155 23.73 -2.57 -23.57
CA THR A 155 24.78 -1.85 -22.84
C THR A 155 24.40 -0.38 -22.78
N ILE A 156 24.24 0.16 -21.57
CA ILE A 156 23.91 1.57 -21.35
C ILE A 156 25.08 2.31 -20.70
N LYS A 157 25.21 3.59 -21.01
CA LYS A 157 26.19 4.48 -20.37
C LYS A 157 25.55 5.13 -19.15
N ARG A 158 25.96 4.73 -17.93
CA ARG A 158 25.55 5.39 -16.67
C ARG A 158 26.73 6.21 -16.15
N GLY A 159 26.65 7.53 -16.35
CA GLY A 159 27.77 8.43 -16.03
C GLY A 159 29.00 8.11 -16.89
N ASN A 160 30.15 7.86 -16.24
CA ASN A 160 31.42 7.54 -16.92
C ASN A 160 31.69 6.03 -17.04
N LYS A 161 30.70 5.17 -16.77
CA LYS A 161 30.83 3.71 -16.83
C LYS A 161 29.83 3.11 -17.82
N LEU A 162 30.27 2.08 -18.55
CA LEU A 162 29.41 1.22 -19.36
C LEU A 162 28.87 0.10 -18.47
N VAL A 163 27.54 -0.03 -18.41
CA VAL A 163 26.85 -1.04 -17.60
C VAL A 163 26.01 -1.92 -18.53
N MET A 164 26.18 -3.23 -18.41
CA MET A 164 25.35 -4.21 -19.12
C MET A 164 24.06 -4.45 -18.37
N GLN A 165 22.93 -4.24 -19.05
CA GLN A 165 21.61 -4.59 -18.56
C GLN A 165 21.05 -5.79 -19.32
N VAL A 166 20.27 -6.59 -18.61
CA VAL A 166 19.57 -7.74 -19.15
C VAL A 166 18.07 -7.59 -18.88
N LEU A 167 17.27 -7.86 -19.89
CA LEU A 167 15.82 -7.91 -19.79
C LEU A 167 15.45 -9.30 -19.29
N VAL A 168 15.00 -9.40 -18.03
CA VAL A 168 14.76 -10.68 -17.37
C VAL A 168 13.27 -10.95 -17.25
N LYS A 169 12.88 -12.15 -17.68
CA LYS A 169 11.58 -12.74 -17.41
C LYS A 169 11.62 -13.41 -16.05
N TRP A 170 10.73 -12.98 -15.16
CA TRP A 170 10.64 -13.50 -13.79
C TRP A 170 9.64 -14.65 -13.70
N SER A 171 9.71 -15.42 -12.60
CA SER A 171 8.75 -16.46 -12.22
C SER A 171 7.40 -15.89 -11.78
N THR A 172 7.06 -14.70 -12.25
CA THR A 172 5.73 -14.13 -12.08
C THR A 172 4.75 -14.87 -12.99
N PRO A 173 3.46 -14.96 -12.60
CA PRO A 173 2.40 -15.40 -13.50
C PRO A 173 2.17 -14.44 -14.69
N TYR A 174 2.91 -13.33 -14.77
CA TYR A 174 2.85 -12.34 -15.84
C TYR A 174 3.99 -12.57 -16.83
N THR A 175 3.67 -13.11 -18.00
CA THR A 175 4.64 -13.24 -19.10
C THR A 175 5.11 -11.90 -19.67
N GLU A 176 4.36 -10.81 -19.40
CA GLU A 176 4.59 -9.46 -19.93
C GLU A 176 5.48 -8.59 -19.03
N ASP A 177 5.74 -9.00 -17.79
CA ASP A 177 6.50 -8.21 -16.81
C ASP A 177 8.01 -8.46 -16.90
N ALA A 178 8.57 -8.38 -18.10
CA ALA A 178 10.01 -8.42 -18.29
C ALA A 178 10.64 -7.11 -17.81
N ILE A 179 11.63 -7.17 -16.93
CA ILE A 179 12.25 -6.00 -16.30
C ILE A 179 13.74 -5.92 -16.65
N TRP A 180 14.21 -4.73 -17.00
CA TRP A 180 15.62 -4.44 -17.19
C TRP A 180 16.35 -4.39 -15.83
N GLU A 181 17.34 -5.26 -15.67
CA GLU A 181 18.16 -5.38 -14.47
C GLU A 181 19.65 -5.33 -14.83
N ASP A 182 20.46 -4.80 -13.91
CA ASP A 182 21.90 -4.72 -14.11
C ASP A 182 22.50 -6.13 -13.93
N TRP A 183 23.28 -6.61 -14.91
CA TRP A 183 23.77 -7.99 -14.94
C TRP A 183 24.58 -8.39 -13.71
N GLN A 184 25.47 -7.50 -13.25
CA GLN A 184 26.31 -7.74 -12.06
C GLN A 184 25.45 -7.89 -10.80
N SER A 185 24.47 -7.02 -10.62
CA SER A 185 23.52 -7.06 -9.50
C SER A 185 22.62 -8.31 -9.56
N LEU A 186 22.33 -8.79 -10.77
CA LEU A 186 21.55 -10.01 -10.96
C LEU A 186 22.35 -11.27 -10.61
N GLN A 187 23.60 -11.38 -11.07
CA GLN A 187 24.48 -12.50 -10.72
C GLN A 187 24.80 -12.57 -9.22
N GLN A 188 24.96 -11.42 -8.56
CA GLN A 188 25.18 -11.39 -7.10
C GLN A 188 23.96 -11.90 -6.32
N ARG A 189 22.74 -11.58 -6.79
CA ARG A 189 21.49 -12.00 -6.14
C ARG A 189 21.12 -13.44 -6.46
N PHE A 190 21.41 -13.90 -7.68
CA PHE A 190 21.09 -15.25 -8.16
C PHE A 190 22.35 -15.90 -8.76
N PRO A 191 23.29 -16.39 -7.92
CA PRO A 191 24.54 -16.99 -8.40
C PRO A 191 24.32 -18.27 -9.22
N SER A 192 23.23 -18.98 -8.96
CA SER A 192 22.82 -20.20 -9.68
C SER A 192 22.11 -19.94 -11.00
N PHE A 193 21.77 -18.68 -11.31
CA PHE A 193 21.08 -18.33 -12.54
C PHE A 193 22.07 -18.22 -13.71
N HIS A 194 21.99 -19.19 -14.62
CA HIS A 194 22.69 -19.19 -15.89
C HIS A 194 21.68 -18.93 -17.01
N PRO A 195 21.85 -17.87 -17.82
CA PRO A 195 20.89 -17.42 -18.83
C PRO A 195 20.94 -18.24 -20.11
#